data_AF-A0A2C1JQB4-F1
#
_entry.id   AF-A0A2C1JQB4-F1
#
_cell.length_a   1.000
_cell.length_b   1.000
_cell.length_c   1.000
_cell.angle_alpha   90.00
_cell.angle_beta   90.00
_cell.angle_gamma   90.00
#
_symmetry.space_group_name_H-M   'P 1'
#
loop_
_entity.id
_entity.type
_entity.pdbx_description
1 polymer ?
#
loop_
_entity_poly.entity_id
_entity_poly.type
_entity_poly.pdbx_seq_one_letter_code
_entity_poly.pdbx_strand_id
1 'polypeptide(L)' 'MNDTINPELGHKIDLVRKLMIASAQTKGINSPETIKYSQELDRLIFETQLLLKSCS' A
#
# COMPACT_ATOMS: atom_id res chain seq x y z
N MET A 1 -9.09 -13.80 14.72
CA MET A 1 -8.22 -14.55 13.81
C MET A 1 -8.59 -14.12 12.41
N ASN A 2 -7.67 -13.40 11.75
CA ASN A 2 -7.57 -13.12 10.33
C ASN A 2 -8.90 -12.84 9.62
N ASP A 3 -9.41 -11.61 9.76
CA ASP A 3 -10.26 -11.04 8.72
C ASP A 3 -9.44 -11.11 7.44
N THR A 4 -9.91 -11.95 6.52
CA THR A 4 -9.26 -12.28 5.26
C THR A 4 -9.17 -10.99 4.44
N ILE A 5 -8.14 -10.18 4.67
CA ILE A 5 -7.70 -9.18 3.70
C ILE A 5 -7.52 -10.00 2.43
N ASN A 6 -8.30 -9.67 1.40
CA ASN A 6 -8.24 -10.33 0.11
C ASN A 6 -6.76 -10.58 -0.22
N PRO A 7 -6.31 -11.84 -0.40
CA PRO A 7 -4.91 -12.19 -0.56
C PRO A 7 -4.23 -11.33 -1.63
N GLU A 8 -4.98 -11.02 -2.69
CA GLU A 8 -4.53 -10.15 -3.78
C GLU A 8 -4.25 -8.71 -3.31
N LEU A 9 -5.11 -8.15 -2.46
CA LEU A 9 -4.98 -6.80 -1.90
C LEU A 9 -3.79 -6.71 -0.94
N GLY A 10 -3.62 -7.73 -0.08
CA GLY A 10 -2.47 -7.84 0.81
C GLY A 10 -1.15 -7.93 0.04
N HIS A 11 -1.11 -8.75 -1.02
CA HIS A 11 0.06 -8.86 -1.91
C HIS A 11 0.36 -7.53 -2.61
N LYS A 12 -0.67 -6.81 -3.07
CA LYS A 12 -0.50 -5.51 -3.74
C LYS A 12 0.05 -4.45 -2.79
N ILE A 13 -0.45 -4.39 -1.55
CA ILE A 13 0.06 -3.49 -0.50
C ILE A 13 1.55 -3.75 -0.23
N ASP A 14 1.92 -5.02 -0.04
CA ASP A 14 3.31 -5.39 0.23
C ASP A 14 4.23 -5.09 -0.94
N LEU A 15 3.77 -5.30 -2.18
CA LEU A 15 4.53 -4.96 -3.37
C LEU A 15 4.78 -3.45 -3.47
N VAL A 16 3.73 -2.64 -3.34
CA VAL A 16 3.84 -1.18 -3.43
C VAL A 16 4.72 -0.64 -2.29
N ARG A 17 4.62 -1.20 -1.08
CA ARG A 17 5.50 -0.85 0.04
C ARG A 17 6.98 -1.12 -0.29
N LYS A 18 7.30 -2.28 -0.86
CA LYS A 18 8.67 -2.61 -1.28
C LYS A 18 9.19 -1.65 -2.35
N LEU A 19 8.36 -1.30 -3.32
CA LEU A 19 8.71 -0.33 -4.37
C LEU A 19 8.96 1.07 -3.80
N MET A 20 8.12 1.54 -2.88
CA MET A 20 8.29 2.82 -2.19
C MET A 20 9.61 2.86 -1.41
N ILE A 21 9.94 1.81 -0.66
CA ILE A 21 11.19 1.73 0.10
C ILE A 21 12.39 1.74 -0.84
N ALA A 22 12.34 0.93 -1.90
CA ALA A 22 13.42 0.87 -2.89
C ALA A 22 13.63 2.21 -3.59
N SER A 23 12.55 2.92 -3.96
CA SER A 23 12.67 4.25 -4.57
C SER A 23 13.14 5.30 -3.57
N ALA A 24 12.70 5.25 -2.32
CA ALA A 24 13.18 6.15 -1.27
C ALA A 24 14.69 5.99 -1.03
N GLN A 25 15.19 4.74 -1.03
CA GLN A 25 16.60 4.44 -0.85
C GLN A 25 17.46 4.85 -2.05
N THR A 26 16.94 4.74 -3.27
CA THR A 26 17.71 4.97 -4.50
C THR A 26 17.57 6.37 -5.09
N LYS A 27 16.39 6.99 -4.96
CA LYS A 27 16.03 8.29 -5.56
C LYS A 27 15.67 9.36 -4.51
N GLY A 28 15.54 8.97 -3.24
CA GLY A 28 15.15 9.85 -2.14
C GLY A 28 13.64 9.90 -1.90
N ILE A 29 13.27 10.35 -0.71
CA ILE A 29 11.87 10.43 -0.26
C ILE A 29 11.03 11.45 -1.05
N ASN A 30 11.68 12.50 -1.57
CA ASN A 30 11.02 13.56 -2.34
C ASN A 30 11.00 13.27 -3.85
N SER A 31 11.45 12.08 -4.29
CA SER A 31 11.39 11.71 -5.70
C SER A 31 9.94 11.57 -6.14
N PRO A 32 9.58 11.99 -7.37
CA PRO A 32 8.22 11.81 -7.90
C PRO A 32 7.74 10.36 -7.84
N GLU A 33 8.64 9.39 -8.05
CA GLU A 33 8.33 7.97 -7.95
C GLU A 33 8.03 7.53 -6.51
N THR A 34 8.83 7.97 -5.53
CA THR A 34 8.57 7.66 -4.12
C THR A 34 7.24 8.24 -3.65
N ILE A 35 6.95 9.48 -4.03
CA ILE A 35 5.66 10.14 -3.74
C ILE A 35 4.51 9.36 -4.39
N LYS A 36 4.66 8.96 -5.66
CA LYS A 36 3.65 8.15 -6.37
C LYS A 36 3.38 6.82 -5.65
N TYR A 37 4.42 6.10 -5.21
CA TYR A 37 4.23 4.85 -4.48
C TYR A 37 3.61 5.07 -3.10
N SER A 38 3.93 6.17 -2.41
CA SER A 38 3.27 6.54 -1.15
C SER A 38 1.78 6.75 -1.33
N GLN A 39 1.38 7.50 -2.36
CA GLN A 39 -0.03 7.78 -2.66
C GLN A 39 -0.82 6.51 -3.03
N GLU A 40 -0.22 5.62 -3.84
CA GLU A 40 -0.85 4.33 -4.15
C GLU A 40 -0.97 3.43 -2.90
N LEU A 41 0.04 3.44 -2.03
CA LEU A 41 0.01 2.70 -0.78
C LEU A 41 -1.11 3.18 0.15
N ASP A 42 -1.25 4.50 0.30
CA ASP A 42 -2.32 5.11 1.10
C ASP A 42 -3.71 4.75 0.56
N ARG A 43 -3.87 4.76 -0.76
CA ARG A 43 -5.12 4.35 -1.41
C ARG A 43 -5.46 2.90 -1.11
N LEU A 44 -4.51 1.98 -1.23
CA LEU A 44 -4.75 0.55 -0.97
C LEU A 44 -5.08 0.27 0.49
N ILE A 45 -4.43 0.98 1.42
CA ILE A 45 -4.75 0.90 2.85
C ILE A 45 -6.16 1.40 3.09
N PHE A 46 -6.55 2.53 2.49
CA PHE A 46 -7.89 3.08 2.63
C PHE A 46 -8.97 2.14 2.07
N GLU A 47 -8.76 1.58 0.87
CA GLU A 47 -9.67 0.58 0.27
C GLU A 47 -9.82 -0.65 1.19
N THR A 48 -8.73 -1.12 1.78
CA THR A 48 -8.76 -2.23 2.75
C THR A 48 -9.57 -1.88 4.00
N GLN A 49 -9.36 -0.68 4.55
CA GLN A 49 -10.11 -0.21 5.72
C GLN A 49 -11.61 -0.07 5.45
N LEU A 50 -11.98 0.39 4.26
CA LEU A 50 -13.39 0.45 3.84
C LEU A 50 -14.01 -0.94 3.74
N LEU A 51 -13.31 -1.89 3.13
CA LEU A 51 -13.78 -3.28 3.02
C LEU A 51 -13.99 -3.90 4.41
N LEU A 52 -13.04 -3.72 5.33
CA LEU A 52 -13.15 -4.21 6.70
C LEU A 52 -14.34 -3.57 7.45
N LYS A 53 -14.55 -2.26 7.29
CA LYS A 53 -15.69 -1.55 7.89
C LYS A 53 -17.04 -1.95 7.30
N SER A 54 -17.08 -2.38 6.03
CA SER A 54 -18.31 -2.81 5.37
C SER A 54 -18.78 -4.22 5.80
N CYS A 55 -17.96 -4.97 6.52
CA CYS A 55 -18.31 -6.28 7.09
C CYS A 55 -18.84 -6.21 8.54
N SER A 56 -19.15 -5.01 9.05
CA SER A 56 -19.66 -4.78 10.42
C SER A 56 -21.18 -4.63 10.48
#